data_AF-A0A358C3A5-F1
#
_entry.id   AF-A0A358C3A5-F1
#
_cell.length_a   1.000
_cell.length_b   1.000
_cell.length_c   1.000
_cell.angle_alpha   90.00
_cell.angle_beta   90.00
_cell.angle_gamma   90.00
#
_symmetry.space_group_name_H-M   'P 1'
#
loop_
_entity.id
_entity.type
_entity.pdbx_description
1 polymer ?
#
loop_
_entity_poly.entity_id
_entity_poly.type
_entity_poly.pdbx_seq_one_letter_code
_entity_poly.pdbx_strand_id
1 'polypeptide(L)'
;MSRLQETYNDLQEVKMERKDLSKTIKDELSHNAEYNKITEEMKVLREKKKSIENEVKSHALKDAQRLDDLKLEIMSLQELLSDLSLNMYLAKEQVEVVDKADQRWVPSFSVKFRKDG
;
A
#
# COMPACT_ATOMS: atom_id res chain seq x y z
N MET A 1 -15.70 -25.51 -13.77
CA MET A 1 -15.43 -24.12 -13.34
C MET A 1 -14.41 -23.54 -14.30
N SER A 2 -14.33 -22.22 -14.47
CA SER A 2 -13.25 -21.64 -15.29
C SER A 2 -11.94 -21.66 -14.49
N ARG A 3 -10.80 -21.84 -15.16
CA ARG A 3 -9.48 -21.77 -14.51
C ARG A 3 -9.28 -20.47 -13.72
N LEU A 4 -9.87 -19.36 -14.19
CA LEU A 4 -9.90 -18.09 -13.49
C LEU A 4 -10.61 -18.18 -12.13
N GLN A 5 -11.79 -18.81 -12.11
CA GLN A 5 -12.57 -18.98 -10.88
C GLN A 5 -11.86 -19.92 -9.90
N GLU A 6 -11.24 -21.01 -10.40
CA GLU A 6 -10.46 -21.94 -9.57
C GLU A 6 -9.27 -21.23 -8.92
N THR A 7 -8.45 -20.51 -9.71
CA THR A 7 -7.32 -19.74 -9.17
C THR A 7 -7.76 -18.65 -8.19
N TYR A 8 -8.91 -18.01 -8.43
CA TYR A 8 -9.47 -17.05 -7.49
C TYR A 8 -9.87 -17.72 -6.17
N ASN A 9 -10.52 -18.88 -6.22
CA ASN A 9 -10.92 -19.62 -5.03
C ASN A 9 -9.69 -20.07 -4.22
N ASP A 10 -8.69 -20.66 -4.87
CA ASP A 10 -7.43 -21.07 -4.23
C ASP A 10 -6.76 -19.88 -3.52
N LEU A 11 -6.73 -18.71 -4.18
CA LEU A 11 -6.20 -17.48 -3.59
C LEU A 11 -6.98 -17.04 -2.34
N GLN A 12 -8.31 -17.19 -2.33
CA GLN A 12 -9.12 -16.84 -1.16
C GLN A 12 -8.87 -17.82 0.00
N GLU A 13 -8.75 -19.11 -0.29
CA GLU A 13 -8.45 -20.14 0.72
C GLU A 13 -7.11 -19.87 1.40
N VAL A 14 -6.04 -19.64 0.63
CA VAL A 14 -4.72 -19.30 1.16
C VAL A 14 -4.74 -17.99 1.95
N LYS A 15 -5.51 -16.98 1.51
CA LYS A 15 -5.67 -15.71 2.26
C LYS A 15 -6.39 -15.92 3.59
N MET A 16 -7.39 -16.80 3.61
CA MET A 16 -8.14 -17.13 4.82
C MET A 16 -7.24 -17.86 5.82
N GLU A 17 -6.52 -18.89 5.38
CA GLU A 17 -5.58 -19.63 6.23
C GLU A 17 -4.51 -18.70 6.82
N ARG A 18 -3.89 -17.84 5.99
CA ARG A 18 -2.92 -16.83 6.47
C ARG A 18 -3.55 -15.93 7.54
N LYS A 19 -4.79 -15.49 7.34
CA LYS A 19 -5.48 -14.59 8.28
C LYS A 19 -5.74 -15.30 9.61
N ASP A 20 -6.14 -16.56 9.57
CA ASP A 20 -6.41 -17.36 10.76
C ASP A 20 -5.12 -17.60 11.55
N LEU A 21 -4.04 -18.02 10.89
CA LEU A 21 -2.73 -18.16 11.52
C LEU A 21 -2.22 -16.84 12.13
N SER A 22 -2.36 -15.74 11.40
CA SER A 22 -1.98 -14.41 11.90
C SER A 22 -2.81 -13.99 13.11
N LYS A 23 -4.09 -14.39 13.16
CA LYS A 23 -4.96 -14.11 14.30
C LYS A 23 -4.53 -14.94 15.51
N THR A 24 -4.28 -16.23 15.35
CA THR A 24 -3.80 -17.11 16.44
C THR A 24 -2.50 -16.57 17.06
N ILE A 25 -1.52 -16.22 16.24
CA ILE A 25 -0.26 -15.63 16.73
C ILE A 25 -0.51 -14.31 17.47
N LYS A 26 -1.39 -13.46 16.94
CA LYS A 26 -1.74 -12.19 17.61
C LYS A 26 -2.44 -12.41 18.95
N ASP A 27 -3.31 -13.41 19.02
CA ASP A 27 -4.00 -13.79 20.26
C ASP A 27 -2.98 -14.32 21.28
N GLU A 28 -2.04 -15.17 20.89
CA GLU A 28 -0.93 -15.62 21.76
C GLU A 28 -0.09 -14.45 22.28
N LEU A 29 0.30 -13.52 21.40
CA LEU A 29 1.04 -12.30 21.78
C LEU A 29 0.26 -11.47 22.80
N SER A 30 -1.07 -11.38 22.66
CA SER A 30 -1.91 -10.61 23.60
C SER A 30 -1.99 -11.22 25.00
N HIS A 31 -1.65 -12.50 25.18
CA HIS A 31 -1.53 -13.12 26.50
C HIS A 31 -0.16 -12.86 27.16
N ASN A 32 0.81 -12.35 26.42
CA ASN A 32 2.12 -12.01 26.94
C ASN A 32 2.09 -10.63 27.63
N ALA A 33 2.30 -10.62 28.95
CA ALA A 33 2.24 -9.41 29.76
C ALA A 33 3.33 -8.37 29.41
N GLU A 34 4.52 -8.82 29.03
CA GLU A 34 5.63 -7.93 28.63
C GLU A 34 5.35 -7.27 27.28
N TYR A 35 4.87 -8.06 26.31
CA TYR A 35 4.43 -7.56 25.01
C TYR A 35 3.35 -6.48 25.14
N ASN A 36 2.37 -6.70 26.01
CA ASN A 36 1.31 -5.72 26.27
C ASN A 36 1.85 -4.43 26.90
N LYS A 37 2.79 -4.52 27.85
CA LYS A 37 3.44 -3.35 28.45
C LYS A 37 4.20 -2.52 27.41
N ILE A 38 5.05 -3.18 26.61
CA ILE A 38 5.79 -2.51 25.53
C ILE A 38 4.85 -1.88 24.52
N THR A 39 3.74 -2.54 24.19
CA THR A 39 2.73 -2.02 23.27
C THR A 39 2.09 -0.74 23.82
N GLU A 40 1.79 -0.68 25.11
CA GLU A 40 1.21 0.50 25.75
C GLU A 40 2.21 1.65 25.83
N GLU A 41 3.46 1.38 26.22
CA GLU A 41 4.54 2.36 26.20
C GLU A 41 4.74 2.93 24.78
N MET A 42 4.64 2.07 23.76
CA MET A 42 4.72 2.48 22.37
C MET A 42 3.58 3.41 21.97
N LYS A 43 2.35 3.22 22.49
CA LYS A 43 1.25 4.17 22.23
C LYS A 43 1.57 5.54 22.78
N VAL A 44 2.03 5.62 24.04
CA VAL A 44 2.42 6.88 24.67
C VAL A 44 3.54 7.56 23.87
N LEU A 45 4.56 6.81 23.45
CA LEU A 45 5.64 7.33 22.62
C LEU A 45 5.16 7.82 21.25
N ARG A 46 4.23 7.11 20.60
CA ARG A 46 3.63 7.52 19.33
C ARG A 46 2.82 8.81 19.48
N GLU A 47 2.06 8.97 20.55
CA GLU A 47 1.33 10.20 20.83
C GLU A 47 2.27 11.38 21.05
N LYS A 48 3.32 11.20 21.87
CA LYS A 48 4.37 12.20 22.06
C LYS A 48 5.04 12.58 20.75
N LYS A 49 5.44 11.60 19.95
CA LYS A 49 6.02 11.81 18.62
C LYS A 49 5.07 12.62 17.73
N LYS A 50 3.80 12.24 17.67
CA LYS A 50 2.79 12.93 16.86
C LYS A 50 2.59 14.38 17.32
N SER A 51 2.65 14.65 18.62
CA SER A 51 2.60 16.02 19.16
C SER A 51 3.75 16.87 18.62
N ILE A 52 4.97 16.35 18.66
CA ILE A 52 6.17 17.03 18.16
C ILE A 52 6.07 17.26 16.65
N GLU A 53 5.65 16.24 15.89
CA GLU A 53 5.46 16.36 14.43
C GLU A 53 4.42 17.44 14.08
N ASN A 54 3.32 17.53 14.82
CA ASN A 54 2.29 18.54 14.60
C ASN A 54 2.80 19.95 14.93
N GLU A 55 3.56 20.10 16.01
CA GLU A 55 4.21 21.37 16.38
C GLU A 55 5.13 21.84 15.25
N VAL A 56 6.03 20.98 14.78
CA VAL A 56 6.93 21.30 13.65
C VAL A 56 6.14 21.64 12.38
N LYS A 57 5.10 20.87 12.05
CA LYS A 57 4.24 21.16 10.88
C LYS A 57 3.55 22.52 10.98
N SER A 58 3.17 22.94 12.19
CA SER A 58 2.58 24.27 12.41
C SER A 58 3.55 25.42 12.14
N HIS A 59 4.86 25.18 12.32
CA HIS A 59 5.91 26.14 11.98
C HIS A 59 6.29 26.11 10.49
N ALA A 60 6.01 25.00 9.81
CA ALA A 60 6.35 24.76 8.41
C ALA A 60 5.10 24.66 7.51
N LEU A 61 4.07 25.48 7.76
CA LEU A 61 2.77 25.41 7.07
C LEU A 61 2.87 25.43 5.54
N LYS A 62 3.78 26.25 4.98
CA LYS A 62 3.99 26.31 3.52
C LYS A 62 4.56 25.01 2.96
N ASP A 63 5.50 24.40 3.65
CA ASP A 63 6.10 23.13 3.23
C ASP A 63 5.10 21.98 3.39
N ALA A 64 4.28 22.02 4.44
CA ALA A 64 3.19 21.05 4.65
C ALA A 64 2.15 21.12 3.52
N GLN A 65 1.74 22.34 3.13
CA GLN A 65 0.85 22.53 1.97
C GLN A 65 1.48 22.00 0.68
N ARG A 66 2.76 22.34 0.42
CA ARG A 66 3.45 21.84 -0.77
C ARG A 66 3.55 20.32 -0.78
N LEU A 67 3.73 19.68 0.38
CA LEU A 67 3.76 18.23 0.50
C LEU A 67 2.40 17.61 0.14
N ASP A 68 1.30 18.19 0.60
CA ASP A 68 -0.05 17.73 0.25
C ASP A 68 -0.34 17.93 -1.25
N ASP A 69 0.08 19.06 -1.84
CA ASP A 69 -0.03 19.31 -3.29
C ASP A 69 0.76 18.27 -4.10
N LEU A 70 2.01 18.01 -3.70
CA LEU A 70 2.85 16.99 -4.34
C LEU A 70 2.23 15.61 -4.25
N LYS A 71 1.56 15.28 -3.14
CA LYS A 71 0.86 14.01 -3.00
C LYS A 71 -0.28 13.88 -4.00
N LEU A 72 -1.07 14.94 -4.20
CA LEU A 72 -2.14 14.96 -5.20
C LEU A 72 -1.59 14.86 -6.62
N GLU A 73 -0.51 15.60 -6.90
CA GLU A 73 0.19 15.57 -8.19
C GLU A 73 0.71 14.17 -8.52
N ILE A 74 1.37 13.50 -7.56
CA ILE A 74 1.84 12.12 -7.71
C ILE A 74 0.68 11.16 -7.98
N MET A 75 -0.43 11.28 -7.23
CA MET A 75 -1.60 10.42 -7.45
C MET A 75 -2.17 10.59 -8.86
N SER A 76 -2.30 11.84 -9.33
CA SER A 76 -2.79 12.13 -10.69
C SER A 76 -1.83 11.60 -11.77
N LEU A 77 -0.52 11.77 -11.60
CA LEU A 77 0.48 11.27 -12.54
C LEU A 77 0.52 9.73 -12.57
N GLN A 78 0.33 9.06 -11.42
CA GLN A 78 0.25 7.60 -11.35
C GLN A 78 -0.99 7.05 -12.06
N GLU A 79 -2.13 7.72 -11.94
CA GLU A 79 -3.36 7.38 -12.66
C GLU A 79 -3.15 7.52 -14.17
N LEU A 80 -2.64 8.68 -14.62
CA LEU A 80 -2.34 8.92 -16.03
C LEU A 80 -1.34 7.90 -16.59
N LEU A 81 -0.27 7.60 -15.86
CA LEU A 81 0.73 6.61 -16.26
C LEU A 81 0.10 5.21 -16.41
N SER A 82 -0.82 4.85 -15.52
CA SER A 82 -1.53 3.57 -15.57
C SER A 82 -2.42 3.49 -16.81
N ASP A 83 -3.18 4.55 -17.10
CA ASP A 83 -4.06 4.62 -18.27
C ASP A 83 -3.28 4.57 -19.58
N LEU A 84 -2.19 5.33 -19.69
CA LEU A 84 -1.30 5.30 -20.85
C LEU A 84 -0.73 3.88 -21.06
N SER A 85 -0.20 3.28 -19.99
CA SER A 85 0.39 1.94 -20.05
C SER A 85 -0.63 0.88 -20.48
N LEU A 86 -1.87 0.98 -19.99
CA LEU A 86 -2.94 0.07 -20.36
C LEU A 86 -3.37 0.25 -21.82
N ASN A 87 -3.53 1.50 -22.27
CA ASN A 87 -3.90 1.80 -23.65
C ASN A 87 -2.85 1.31 -24.66
N MET A 88 -1.57 1.56 -24.39
CA MET A 88 -0.46 1.05 -25.21
C MET A 88 -0.45 -0.49 -25.24
N TYR A 89 -0.66 -1.14 -24.09
CA TYR A 89 -0.75 -2.59 -24.02
C TYR A 89 -1.91 -3.15 -24.87
N LEU A 90 -3.09 -2.53 -24.80
CA LEU A 90 -4.26 -2.89 -25.62
C LEU A 90 -4.02 -2.66 -27.11
N ALA A 91 -3.28 -1.59 -27.46
CA ALA A 91 -2.86 -1.29 -28.83
C ALA A 91 -1.74 -2.22 -29.34
N LYS A 92 -1.24 -3.16 -28.52
CA LYS A 92 -0.09 -4.03 -28.80
C LYS A 92 1.21 -3.26 -29.05
N GLU A 93 1.33 -2.08 -28.46
CA GLU A 93 2.55 -1.27 -28.46
C GLU A 93 3.50 -1.73 -27.35
N GLN A 94 4.79 -1.42 -27.51
CA GLN A 94 5.80 -1.72 -26.49
C GLN A 94 5.66 -0.75 -25.32
N VAL A 95 5.36 -1.27 -24.13
CA VAL A 95 5.21 -0.47 -22.91
C VAL A 95 6.51 -0.53 -22.10
N GLU A 96 7.29 0.54 -22.13
CA GLU A 96 8.54 0.66 -21.36
C GLU A 96 8.91 2.11 -21.05
N VAL A 97 9.75 2.28 -20.03
CA VAL A 97 10.36 3.56 -19.68
C VAL A 97 11.85 3.34 -19.48
N VAL A 98 12.67 4.27 -19.95
CA VAL A 98 14.12 4.31 -19.69
C VAL A 98 14.38 5.43 -18.69
N ASP A 99 15.09 5.12 -17.61
CA ASP A 99 15.42 6.12 -16.59
C ASP A 99 16.71 6.89 -16.91
N LYS A 100 17.13 7.76 -15.99
CA LYS A 100 18.32 8.60 -16.17
C LYS A 100 19.64 7.82 -16.20
N ALA A 101 19.64 6.56 -15.75
CA ALA A 101 20.78 5.67 -15.74
C ALA A 101 20.77 4.70 -16.93
N ASP A 102 19.93 4.95 -17.93
CA ASP A 102 19.73 4.08 -19.10
C ASP A 102 19.19 2.69 -18.73
N GLN A 103 18.54 2.56 -17.56
CA GLN A 103 17.92 1.32 -17.15
C GLN A 103 16.48 1.26 -17.68
N ARG A 104 16.15 0.11 -18.30
CA ARG A 104 14.83 -0.20 -18.85
C ARG A 104 13.88 -0.72 -17.77
N TRP A 105 12.69 -0.15 -17.73
CA TRP A 105 11.58 -0.52 -16.85
C TRP A 105 10.37 -0.95 -17.69
N VAL A 106 9.69 -2.01 -17.26
CA VAL A 106 8.48 -2.55 -17.90
C VAL A 106 7.32 -2.57 -16.91
N PRO A 107 6.05 -2.47 -17.36
CA PRO A 107 4.91 -2.42 -16.45
C PRO A 107 4.71 -3.76 -15.73
N SER A 108 4.32 -3.68 -14.46
CA SER A 108 3.86 -4.82 -13.67
C SER A 108 2.35 -4.74 -13.46
N PHE A 109 1.59 -5.57 -14.16
CA PHE A 109 0.13 -5.61 -14.02
C PHE A 109 -0.31 -6.45 -12.81
N SER A 110 -1.25 -5.94 -12.03
CA SER A 110 -1.88 -6.66 -10.93
C SER A 110 -3.39 -6.63 -11.09
N VAL A 111 -4.03 -7.80 -11.02
CA VAL A 111 -5.49 -7.92 -11.05
C VAL A 111 -6.03 -8.00 -9.62
N LYS A 112 -7.06 -7.20 -9.32
CA LYS A 112 -7.79 -7.22 -8.05
C LYS A 112 -9.28 -7.34 -8.32
N PHE A 113 -9.90 -8.38 -7.78
CA PHE A 113 -11.34 -8.51 -7.78
C PHE A 113 -11.92 -7.79 -6.56
N ARG A 114 -13.04 -7.08 -6.76
CA ARG A 114 -13.85 -6.47 -5.71
C ARG A 114 -15.25 -7.07 -5.75
N LYS A 115 -15.94 -7.10 -4.61
CA LYS A 115 -17.37 -7.43 -4.61
C LYS A 115 -18.09 -6.40 -5.47
N ASP A 116 -18.94 -6.89 -6.35
CA ASP A 116 -19.94 -6.07 -7.01
C ASP A 116 -21.13 -5.91 -6.06
N GLY A 117 -21.59 -4.67 -5.86
CA GLY A 117 -22.75 -4.28 -5.05
C GLY A 117 -23.01 -5.08 -3.77
#